data_AF-A0A0L0DG60-F1
#
_entry.id   AF-A0A0L0DG60-F1
#
_cell.length_a   1.000
_cell.length_b   1.000
_cell.length_c   1.000
_cell.angle_alpha   90.00
_cell.angle_beta   90.00
_cell.angle_gamma   90.00
#
_symmetry.space_group_name_H-M   'P 1'
#
loop_
_entity.id
_entity.type
_entity.pdbx_description
1 polymer ?
#
loop_
_entity_poly.entity_id
_entity_poly.type
_entity_poly.pdbx_seq_one_letter_code
_entity_poly.pdbx_strand_id
1 'polypeptide(L)'
;MGASIKMDVGVAGLGVVVLWCVLAGVGAIRTKPSSFVRMLNVRRAEVVFGIGVLAYLALFAATATWVGVGDGHKVVSADKSSYLGPFVLGKLAKLCLALMYLPVLRYPGLDRWVAGRVLPFERRLKFHRVFGAVFLTVASAHGAWMAIRTKFGHFSVGGVSLAGAVALGLFAVMGVGALPTIRRHHFGVFRALHWLQVPAVIAALVHVPGIALYLAVPGSLWLALLLARTVRAWRGRRRAKLSVLPGEATEISLMWPHEWAAPRPGSYAFLRVGSVAWAAWHPFSVVDFEPSTRHVRFIVKVVHHTHAQSWTAKLHALAERGASPSIWIDGAYGELSLSHAALAQCSHVVLVAGGVGVTPMASILQHVADTEADSVQRVTFVWTSRSMADVCTPWIGSTLEHAGRVLGPRLTTSFFHSAPPPSRSISSSSSDSASSSSSAIATFEWTPGRPDLDRLLAEVQATGSPARAVLVAVCGPPSLCDAAIAAGTEHGFTVHVETFRF
;
A
#
# COMPACT_ATOMS: atom_id res chain seq x y z
N MET A 1 -41.89 4.89 12.99
CA MET A 1 -40.87 5.02 11.91
C MET A 1 -39.78 6.05 12.24
N GLY A 2 -40.10 7.26 12.73
CA GLY A 2 -39.11 8.32 12.99
C GLY A 2 -38.04 8.02 14.08
N ALA A 3 -38.36 7.27 15.14
CA ALA A 3 -37.40 6.95 16.20
C ALA A 3 -36.30 5.97 15.76
N SER A 4 -36.68 4.91 15.03
CA SER A 4 -35.71 3.94 14.48
C SER A 4 -34.76 4.58 13.46
N ILE A 5 -35.27 5.49 12.63
CA ILE A 5 -34.44 6.21 11.63
C ILE A 5 -33.49 7.18 12.31
N LYS A 6 -33.95 7.99 13.27
CA LYS A 6 -33.10 8.93 14.03
C LYS A 6 -31.94 8.21 14.73
N MET A 7 -32.21 7.01 15.22
CA MET A 7 -31.21 6.21 15.93
C MET A 7 -30.31 5.39 14.98
N ASP A 8 -30.81 4.85 13.86
CA ASP A 8 -29.94 4.29 12.81
C ASP A 8 -28.98 5.35 12.24
N VAL A 9 -29.45 6.59 12.08
CA VAL A 9 -28.63 7.75 11.68
C VAL A 9 -27.63 8.12 12.79
N GLY A 10 -28.08 8.17 14.05
CA GLY A 10 -27.24 8.44 15.20
C GLY A 10 -26.11 7.42 15.34
N VAL A 11 -26.41 6.12 15.19
CA VAL A 11 -25.42 5.05 15.36
C VAL A 11 -24.50 4.92 14.14
N ALA A 12 -25.00 5.10 12.91
CA ALA A 12 -24.15 5.14 11.72
C ALA A 12 -23.20 6.36 11.75
N GLY A 13 -23.70 7.53 12.16
CA GLY A 13 -22.92 8.74 12.36
C GLY A 13 -21.88 8.60 13.48
N LEU A 14 -22.29 8.10 14.65
CA LEU A 14 -21.41 7.87 15.79
C LEU A 14 -20.34 6.81 15.46
N GLY A 15 -20.66 5.80 14.65
CA GLY A 15 -19.70 4.78 14.21
C GLY A 15 -18.59 5.32 13.33
N VAL A 16 -18.95 6.18 12.38
CA VAL A 16 -17.98 6.87 11.52
C VAL A 16 -17.13 7.84 12.35
N VAL A 17 -17.75 8.59 13.28
CA VAL A 17 -17.05 9.53 14.16
C VAL A 17 -16.14 8.81 15.15
N VAL A 18 -16.60 7.74 15.81
CA VAL A 18 -15.78 6.95 16.75
C VAL A 18 -14.62 6.28 16.01
N LEU A 19 -14.84 5.72 14.82
CA LEU A 19 -13.75 5.20 14.01
C LEU A 19 -12.75 6.30 13.66
N TRP A 20 -13.22 7.49 13.27
CA TRP A 20 -12.37 8.65 13.01
C TRP A 20 -11.64 9.18 14.26
N CYS A 21 -12.29 9.17 15.43
CA CYS A 21 -11.72 9.57 16.71
C CYS A 21 -10.70 8.54 17.24
N VAL A 22 -10.91 7.25 17.00
CA VAL A 22 -9.90 6.21 17.27
C VAL A 22 -8.70 6.40 16.33
N LEU A 23 -8.96 6.68 15.04
CA LEU A 23 -7.91 7.00 14.06
C LEU A 23 -7.14 8.28 14.40
N ALA A 24 -7.82 9.31 14.93
CA ALA A 24 -7.22 10.59 15.34
C ALA A 24 -6.52 10.50 16.70
N GLY A 25 -7.10 9.76 17.66
CA GLY A 25 -6.61 9.57 19.02
C GLY A 25 -5.32 8.77 19.08
N VAL A 26 -5.14 7.79 18.18
CA VAL A 26 -3.86 7.10 17.99
C VAL A 26 -2.76 8.07 17.54
N GLY A 27 -3.11 9.12 16.79
CA GLY A 27 -2.18 10.20 16.42
C GLY A 27 -1.90 11.22 17.54
N ALA A 28 -2.77 11.30 18.55
CA ALA A 28 -2.72 12.29 19.63
C ALA A 28 -1.95 11.83 20.88
N ILE A 29 -1.51 10.56 20.94
CA ILE A 29 -0.62 10.07 22.02
C ILE A 29 0.79 10.65 21.80
N ARG A 30 0.94 11.95 22.11
CA ARG A 30 2.23 12.62 22.30
C ARG A 30 2.77 12.26 23.68
N THR A 31 3.17 11.02 23.87
CA THR A 31 4.18 10.75 24.90
C THR A 31 5.54 11.23 24.36
N LYS A 32 6.44 11.74 25.22
CA LYS A 32 7.89 11.74 24.95
C LYS A 32 8.40 10.33 25.26
N PRO A 33 8.71 9.46 24.27
CA PRO A 33 9.55 8.31 24.58
C PRO A 33 10.76 8.23 23.64
N SER A 34 11.77 7.52 24.12
CA SER A 34 13.01 7.18 23.42
C SER A 34 12.77 6.42 22.10
N SER A 35 13.79 6.45 21.23
CA SER A 35 13.85 5.91 19.86
C SER A 35 13.31 4.48 19.70
N PHE A 36 13.49 3.62 20.70
CA PHE A 36 13.01 2.22 20.73
C PHE A 36 11.47 2.09 20.72
N VAL A 37 10.72 3.10 21.19
CA VAL A 37 9.27 3.00 21.42
C VAL A 37 8.44 3.28 20.15
N ARG A 38 8.99 3.95 19.12
CA ARG A 38 8.22 4.33 17.92
C ARG A 38 7.98 3.19 16.92
N MET A 39 8.85 2.20 16.85
CA MET A 39 8.65 1.02 16.01
C MET A 39 7.61 0.06 16.61
N LEU A 40 7.61 -0.05 17.93
CA LEU A 40 6.51 -0.64 18.70
C LEU A 40 5.19 0.11 18.47
N ASN A 41 5.19 1.42 18.25
CA ASN A 41 3.96 2.20 18.05
C ASN A 41 3.19 1.85 16.78
N VAL A 42 3.78 1.39 15.68
CA VAL A 42 3.00 1.06 14.46
C VAL A 42 2.28 -0.28 14.61
N ARG A 43 2.96 -1.32 15.11
CA ARG A 43 2.30 -2.60 15.44
C ARG A 43 1.30 -2.42 16.59
N ARG A 44 1.63 -1.61 17.60
CA ARG A 44 0.68 -1.23 18.66
C ARG A 44 -0.51 -0.44 18.11
N ALA A 45 -0.32 0.49 17.19
CA ALA A 45 -1.42 1.22 16.54
C ALA A 45 -2.34 0.28 15.76
N GLU A 46 -1.79 -0.69 15.02
CA GLU A 46 -2.57 -1.72 14.33
C GLU A 46 -3.37 -2.59 15.32
N VAL A 47 -2.75 -2.99 16.44
CA VAL A 47 -3.40 -3.80 17.49
C VAL A 47 -4.45 -3.02 18.25
N VAL A 48 -4.15 -1.80 18.70
CA VAL A 48 -5.08 -0.89 19.39
C VAL A 48 -6.26 -0.56 18.49
N PHE A 49 -6.02 -0.29 17.20
CA PHE A 49 -7.09 -0.11 16.23
C PHE A 49 -7.95 -1.38 16.10
N GLY A 50 -7.33 -2.56 15.99
CA GLY A 50 -8.05 -3.83 15.94
C GLY A 50 -8.94 -4.07 17.16
N ILE A 51 -8.40 -3.86 18.36
CA ILE A 51 -9.14 -3.97 19.63
C ILE A 51 -10.29 -2.95 19.68
N GLY A 52 -10.02 -1.69 19.30
CA GLY A 52 -11.04 -0.63 19.27
C GLY A 52 -12.19 -0.95 18.31
N VAL A 53 -11.88 -1.51 17.12
CA VAL A 53 -12.89 -1.97 16.17
C VAL A 53 -13.73 -3.11 16.76
N LEU A 54 -13.10 -4.12 17.38
CA LEU A 54 -13.83 -5.23 18.00
C LEU A 54 -14.74 -4.76 19.14
N ALA A 55 -14.24 -3.86 20.01
CA ALA A 55 -15.02 -3.27 21.08
C ALA A 55 -16.21 -2.47 20.54
N TYR A 56 -16.01 -1.70 19.46
CA TYR A 56 -17.08 -0.95 18.81
C TYR A 56 -18.14 -1.87 18.19
N LEU A 57 -17.74 -2.94 17.50
CA LEU A 57 -18.67 -3.92 16.94
C LEU A 57 -19.47 -4.64 18.04
N ALA A 58 -18.83 -4.98 19.16
CA ALA A 58 -19.48 -5.60 20.31
C ALA A 58 -20.50 -4.64 20.98
N LEU A 59 -20.12 -3.38 21.20
CA LEU A 59 -21.01 -2.35 21.74
C LEU A 59 -22.20 -2.08 20.80
N PHE A 60 -21.96 -2.06 19.49
CA PHE A 60 -23.01 -1.93 18.49
C PHE A 60 -23.97 -3.13 18.53
N ALA A 61 -23.48 -4.36 18.66
CA ALA A 61 -24.32 -5.54 18.79
C ALA A 61 -25.16 -5.49 20.08
N ALA A 62 -24.58 -5.06 21.20
CA ALA A 62 -25.28 -4.90 22.48
C ALA A 62 -26.39 -3.84 22.40
N THR A 63 -26.11 -2.68 21.82
CA THR A 63 -27.11 -1.62 21.62
C THR A 63 -28.19 -2.04 20.63
N ALA A 64 -27.84 -2.75 19.55
CA ALA A 64 -28.80 -3.30 18.61
C ALA A 64 -29.75 -4.32 19.26
N THR A 65 -29.24 -5.09 20.24
CA THR A 65 -30.02 -6.04 21.05
C THR A 65 -30.97 -5.29 21.99
N TRP A 66 -30.48 -4.26 22.67
CA TRP A 66 -31.26 -3.43 23.60
C TRP A 66 -32.41 -2.68 22.90
N VAL A 67 -32.15 -2.17 21.70
CA VAL A 67 -33.15 -1.52 20.84
C VAL A 67 -34.25 -2.48 20.37
N GLY A 68 -33.92 -3.77 20.25
CA GLY A 68 -34.85 -4.78 19.76
C GLY A 68 -35.19 -4.68 18.26
N VAL A 69 -36.28 -5.37 17.91
CA VAL A 69 -36.84 -5.46 16.55
C VAL A 69 -37.94 -4.41 16.42
N GLY A 70 -37.73 -3.40 15.57
CA GLY A 70 -38.72 -2.33 15.38
C GLY A 70 -40.02 -2.82 14.73
N ASP A 71 -41.11 -2.10 14.94
CA ASP A 71 -42.47 -2.52 14.56
C ASP A 71 -42.77 -2.51 13.04
N GLY A 72 -41.81 -2.11 12.19
CA GLY A 72 -42.01 -1.90 10.75
C GLY A 72 -41.50 -3.02 9.84
N HIS A 73 -41.11 -4.18 10.39
CA HIS A 73 -40.47 -5.24 9.61
C HIS A 73 -41.51 -6.21 9.00
N LYS A 74 -41.52 -6.28 7.65
CA LYS A 74 -42.48 -7.06 6.84
C LYS A 74 -42.50 -8.58 7.11
N VAL A 75 -41.52 -9.13 7.83
CA VAL A 75 -41.31 -10.58 8.04
C VAL A 75 -41.65 -11.00 9.48
N VAL A 76 -42.02 -10.05 10.34
CA VAL A 76 -42.14 -10.29 11.79
C VAL A 76 -43.54 -10.72 12.15
N SER A 77 -43.66 -11.93 12.70
CA SER A 77 -44.86 -12.43 13.40
C SER A 77 -45.04 -11.77 14.77
N ALA A 78 -46.18 -12.00 15.44
CA ALA A 78 -46.46 -11.49 16.79
C ALA A 78 -45.35 -11.79 17.83
N ASP A 79 -44.63 -12.91 17.70
CA ASP A 79 -43.45 -13.22 18.52
C ASP A 79 -42.16 -12.62 17.93
N LYS A 80 -41.79 -11.43 18.43
CA LYS A 80 -40.59 -10.68 18.04
C LYS A 80 -39.30 -11.25 18.63
N SER A 81 -39.37 -11.99 19.73
CA SER A 81 -38.20 -12.45 20.50
C SER A 81 -37.31 -13.39 19.69
N SER A 82 -37.95 -14.25 18.90
CA SER A 82 -37.28 -15.27 18.09
C SER A 82 -36.59 -14.74 16.83
N TYR A 83 -36.80 -13.46 16.50
CA TYR A 83 -36.13 -12.78 15.38
C TYR A 83 -35.01 -11.84 15.83
N LEU A 84 -34.84 -11.62 17.14
CA LEU A 84 -33.86 -10.66 17.66
C LEU A 84 -32.43 -10.96 17.18
N GLY A 85 -31.99 -12.22 17.29
CA GLY A 85 -30.67 -12.68 16.83
C GLY A 85 -30.38 -12.37 15.35
N PRO A 86 -31.19 -12.87 14.39
CA PRO A 86 -30.96 -12.58 12.98
C PRO A 86 -31.07 -11.07 12.67
N PHE A 87 -31.91 -10.30 13.36
CA PHE A 87 -31.94 -8.83 13.18
C PHE A 87 -30.66 -8.13 13.62
N VAL A 88 -30.09 -8.53 14.77
CA VAL A 88 -28.80 -8.00 15.25
C VAL A 88 -27.69 -8.33 14.24
N LEU A 89 -27.64 -9.57 13.75
CA LEU A 89 -26.69 -9.96 12.70
C LEU A 89 -26.89 -9.15 11.41
N GLY A 90 -28.13 -8.91 11.01
CA GLY A 90 -28.45 -8.05 9.86
C GLY A 90 -27.94 -6.62 10.05
N LYS A 91 -28.19 -6.00 11.21
CA LYS A 91 -27.67 -4.65 11.53
C LYS A 91 -26.14 -4.62 11.53
N LEU A 92 -25.50 -5.64 12.09
CA LEU A 92 -24.04 -5.77 12.11
C LEU A 92 -23.48 -5.92 10.67
N ALA A 93 -24.13 -6.69 9.80
CA ALA A 93 -23.75 -6.81 8.40
C ALA A 93 -23.82 -5.46 7.67
N LYS A 94 -24.87 -4.65 7.90
CA LYS A 94 -24.97 -3.29 7.32
C LYS A 94 -23.80 -2.41 7.75
N LEU A 95 -23.45 -2.45 9.03
CA LEU A 95 -22.32 -1.70 9.59
C LEU A 95 -20.99 -2.16 8.99
N CYS A 96 -20.71 -3.47 8.98
CA CYS A 96 -19.48 -4.01 8.39
C CYS A 96 -19.34 -3.67 6.90
N LEU A 97 -20.43 -3.75 6.13
CA LEU A 97 -20.46 -3.34 4.73
C LEU A 97 -20.04 -1.87 4.57
N ALA A 98 -20.58 -0.98 5.40
CA ALA A 98 -20.24 0.44 5.36
C ALA A 98 -18.80 0.74 5.79
N LEU A 99 -18.33 0.13 6.88
CA LEU A 99 -16.96 0.31 7.38
C LEU A 99 -15.91 -0.23 6.39
N MET A 100 -16.27 -1.22 5.56
CA MET A 100 -15.37 -1.80 4.55
C MET A 100 -14.93 -0.81 3.45
N TYR A 101 -15.70 0.26 3.20
CA TYR A 101 -15.37 1.29 2.20
C TYR A 101 -14.32 2.31 2.69
N LEU A 102 -14.22 2.55 4.00
CA LEU A 102 -13.32 3.59 4.53
C LEU A 102 -11.82 3.28 4.32
N PRO A 103 -11.33 2.04 4.55
CA PRO A 103 -9.91 1.74 4.37
C PRO A 103 -9.46 1.77 2.91
N VAL A 104 -10.39 1.66 1.95
CA VAL A 104 -10.09 1.67 0.51
C VAL A 104 -10.21 3.06 -0.12
N LEU A 105 -10.56 4.09 0.66
CA LEU A 105 -10.53 5.48 0.19
C LEU A 105 -9.10 5.84 -0.20
N ARG A 106 -8.95 6.25 -1.46
CA ARG A 106 -7.68 6.58 -2.08
C ARG A 106 -7.81 7.85 -2.90
N TYR A 107 -7.03 8.86 -2.53
CA TYR A 107 -6.86 10.09 -3.30
C TYR A 107 -5.48 10.70 -2.98
N PRO A 108 -4.77 11.29 -3.95
CA PRO A 108 -3.44 11.87 -3.71
C PRO A 108 -3.45 12.86 -2.54
N GLY A 109 -2.57 12.63 -1.57
CA GLY A 109 -2.45 13.46 -0.36
C GLY A 109 -3.50 13.21 0.73
N LEU A 110 -4.49 12.32 0.52
CA LEU A 110 -5.50 11.94 1.53
C LEU A 110 -4.87 11.26 2.75
N ASP A 111 -3.81 10.48 2.53
CA ASP A 111 -3.07 9.77 3.60
C ASP A 111 -2.48 10.71 4.66
N ARG A 112 -2.32 12.00 4.34
CA ARG A 112 -1.88 13.01 5.29
C ARG A 112 -2.96 13.42 6.29
N TRP A 113 -4.21 13.35 5.86
CA TRP A 113 -5.39 13.75 6.64
C TRP A 113 -5.98 12.56 7.40
N VAL A 114 -5.93 11.38 6.79
CA VAL A 114 -6.46 10.15 7.41
C VAL A 114 -5.44 9.60 8.41
N ALA A 115 -5.86 9.49 9.68
CA ALA A 115 -5.07 8.89 10.76
C ALA A 115 -3.71 9.57 11.04
N GLY A 116 -3.58 10.88 10.80
CA GLY A 116 -2.41 11.66 11.22
C GLY A 116 -1.07 11.17 10.67
N ARG A 117 -1.03 10.65 9.42
CA ARG A 117 0.13 9.98 8.79
C ARG A 117 0.52 8.62 9.37
N VAL A 118 -0.22 8.12 10.37
CA VAL A 118 0.11 6.86 11.08
C VAL A 118 -0.27 5.61 10.28
N LEU A 119 -1.29 5.69 9.42
CA LEU A 119 -1.80 4.55 8.65
C LEU A 119 -1.83 4.84 7.14
N PRO A 120 -0.72 4.63 6.39
CA PRO A 120 -0.70 4.72 4.93
C PRO A 120 -1.69 3.75 4.27
N PHE A 121 -2.06 4.04 3.02
CA PHE A 121 -3.10 3.33 2.28
C PHE A 121 -2.92 1.80 2.27
N GLU A 122 -1.69 1.34 2.05
CA GLU A 122 -1.33 -0.09 1.94
C GLU A 122 -1.59 -0.83 3.26
N ARG A 123 -1.39 -0.16 4.39
CA ARG A 123 -1.67 -0.71 5.71
C ARG A 123 -3.17 -0.74 5.99
N ARG A 124 -3.90 0.29 5.55
CA ARG A 124 -5.38 0.34 5.70
C ARG A 124 -6.07 -0.82 4.96
N LEU A 125 -5.52 -1.31 3.85
CA LEU A 125 -6.04 -2.48 3.13
C LEU A 125 -6.08 -3.78 3.96
N LYS A 126 -5.36 -3.87 5.09
CA LYS A 126 -5.52 -4.96 6.06
C LYS A 126 -6.92 -4.94 6.66
N PHE A 127 -7.41 -3.77 7.07
CA PHE A 127 -8.73 -3.62 7.69
C PHE A 127 -9.87 -3.89 6.72
N HIS A 128 -9.75 -3.46 5.45
CA HIS A 128 -10.74 -3.81 4.42
C HIS A 128 -10.95 -5.34 4.32
N ARG A 129 -9.87 -6.13 4.36
CA ARG A 129 -9.96 -7.60 4.33
C ARG A 129 -10.64 -8.17 5.56
N VAL A 130 -10.30 -7.64 6.74
CA VAL A 130 -10.93 -8.07 8.00
C VAL A 130 -12.42 -7.77 7.97
N PHE A 131 -12.82 -6.54 7.62
CA PHE A 131 -14.23 -6.16 7.49
C PHE A 131 -14.97 -7.01 6.46
N GLY A 132 -14.34 -7.31 5.31
CA GLY A 132 -14.93 -8.18 4.30
C GLY A 132 -15.18 -9.61 4.80
N ALA A 133 -14.22 -10.19 5.53
CA ALA A 133 -14.37 -11.53 6.10
C ALA A 133 -15.46 -11.58 7.18
N VAL A 134 -15.49 -10.58 8.07
CA VAL A 134 -16.53 -10.46 9.11
C VAL A 134 -17.91 -10.25 8.47
N PHE A 135 -18.00 -9.35 7.49
CA PHE A 135 -19.23 -9.08 6.74
C PHE A 135 -19.79 -10.36 6.11
N LEU A 136 -18.97 -11.11 5.36
CA LEU A 136 -19.41 -12.35 4.72
C LEU A 136 -19.90 -13.39 5.73
N THR A 137 -19.20 -13.53 6.86
CA THR A 137 -19.56 -14.47 7.92
C THR A 137 -20.90 -14.10 8.56
N VAL A 138 -21.04 -12.84 8.98
CA VAL A 138 -22.25 -12.33 9.63
C VAL A 138 -23.44 -12.32 8.68
N ALA A 139 -23.26 -11.90 7.42
CA ALA A 139 -24.31 -11.90 6.42
C ALA A 139 -24.77 -13.32 6.07
N SER A 140 -23.86 -14.29 6.00
CA SER A 140 -24.19 -15.70 5.79
C SER A 140 -24.98 -16.28 6.97
N ALA A 141 -24.56 -15.99 8.21
CA ALA A 141 -25.28 -16.40 9.41
C ALA A 141 -26.68 -15.78 9.47
N HIS A 142 -26.80 -14.48 9.17
CA HIS A 142 -28.08 -13.79 9.04
C HIS A 142 -29.00 -14.46 8.01
N GLY A 143 -28.48 -14.69 6.79
CA GLY A 143 -29.24 -15.28 5.69
C GLY A 143 -29.71 -16.70 5.99
N ALA A 144 -28.82 -17.55 6.52
CA ALA A 144 -29.14 -18.93 6.90
C ALA A 144 -30.19 -18.98 8.02
N TRP A 145 -30.02 -18.17 9.07
CA TRP A 145 -30.97 -18.13 10.18
C TRP A 145 -32.35 -17.62 9.71
N MET A 146 -32.39 -16.55 8.91
CA MET A 146 -33.66 -16.07 8.33
C MET A 146 -34.32 -17.09 7.42
N ALA A 147 -33.57 -17.81 6.59
CA ALA A 147 -34.11 -18.85 5.71
C ALA A 147 -34.76 -20.00 6.50
N ILE A 148 -34.09 -20.48 7.55
CA ILE A 148 -34.61 -21.53 8.44
C ILE A 148 -35.87 -21.05 9.16
N ARG A 149 -35.85 -19.86 9.75
CA ARG A 149 -36.98 -19.33 10.53
C ARG A 149 -38.21 -19.06 9.68
N THR A 150 -37.99 -18.54 8.47
CA THR A 150 -39.09 -18.26 7.54
C THR A 150 -39.52 -19.49 6.74
N LYS A 151 -38.91 -20.67 7.00
CA LYS A 151 -39.16 -21.92 6.25
C LYS A 151 -39.11 -21.71 4.74
N PHE A 152 -38.19 -20.87 4.27
CA PHE A 152 -38.04 -20.46 2.87
C PHE A 152 -39.27 -19.76 2.23
N GLY A 153 -40.25 -19.31 3.02
CA GLY A 153 -41.52 -18.76 2.52
C GLY A 153 -41.42 -17.41 1.81
N HIS A 154 -40.28 -16.72 1.86
CA HIS A 154 -40.08 -15.38 1.25
C HIS A 154 -39.11 -15.36 0.06
N PHE A 155 -38.82 -16.52 -0.53
CA PHE A 155 -37.92 -16.67 -1.68
C PHE A 155 -38.62 -16.53 -3.05
N SER A 156 -39.90 -16.13 -3.07
CA SER A 156 -40.62 -15.85 -4.31
C SER A 156 -40.05 -14.62 -5.05
N VAL A 157 -40.35 -14.51 -6.34
CA VAL A 157 -39.98 -13.33 -7.16
C VAL A 157 -40.61 -12.08 -6.55
N GLY A 158 -39.79 -11.04 -6.31
CA GLY A 158 -40.19 -9.83 -5.58
C GLY A 158 -40.15 -9.95 -4.04
N GLY A 159 -39.85 -11.15 -3.52
CA GLY A 159 -39.67 -11.42 -2.11
C GLY A 159 -38.39 -10.82 -1.55
N VAL A 160 -38.47 -10.32 -0.31
CA VAL A 160 -37.32 -9.72 0.40
C VAL A 160 -36.16 -10.72 0.52
N SER A 161 -36.43 -12.00 0.79
CA SER A 161 -35.37 -13.00 0.95
C SER A 161 -34.66 -13.36 -0.36
N LEU A 162 -35.33 -13.28 -1.51
CA LEU A 162 -34.68 -13.52 -2.81
C LEU A 162 -33.62 -12.46 -3.12
N ALA A 163 -33.96 -11.17 -2.96
CA ALA A 163 -33.01 -10.09 -3.17
C ALA A 163 -31.79 -10.20 -2.22
N GLY A 164 -32.04 -10.59 -0.95
CA GLY A 164 -30.98 -10.84 0.03
C GLY A 164 -30.09 -12.03 -0.34
N ALA A 165 -30.67 -13.13 -0.84
CA ALA A 165 -29.94 -14.30 -1.29
C ALA A 165 -29.08 -14.02 -2.53
N VAL A 166 -29.61 -13.26 -3.50
CA VAL A 166 -28.85 -12.80 -4.69
C VAL A 166 -27.68 -11.92 -4.25
N ALA A 167 -27.91 -10.96 -3.35
CA ALA A 167 -26.84 -10.11 -2.81
C ALA A 167 -25.75 -10.95 -2.12
N LEU A 168 -26.13 -11.88 -1.24
CA LEU A 168 -25.21 -12.77 -0.54
C LEU A 168 -24.41 -13.65 -1.51
N GLY A 169 -25.05 -14.21 -2.54
CA GLY A 169 -24.38 -14.99 -3.58
C GLY A 169 -23.32 -14.20 -4.34
N LEU A 170 -23.64 -12.96 -4.75
CA LEU A 170 -22.68 -12.08 -5.42
C LEU A 170 -21.50 -11.70 -4.51
N PHE A 171 -21.77 -11.38 -3.24
CA PHE A 171 -20.71 -11.13 -2.26
C PHE A 171 -19.86 -12.37 -1.98
N ALA A 172 -20.45 -13.57 -1.94
CA ALA A 172 -19.72 -14.82 -1.74
C ALA A 172 -18.78 -15.13 -2.92
N VAL A 173 -19.24 -14.99 -4.17
CA VAL A 173 -18.39 -15.12 -5.37
C VAL A 173 -17.25 -14.12 -5.34
N MET A 174 -17.54 -12.86 -4.97
CA MET A 174 -16.53 -11.83 -4.79
C MET A 174 -15.50 -12.20 -3.70
N GLY A 175 -15.97 -12.80 -2.60
CA GLY A 175 -15.14 -13.28 -1.49
C GLY A 175 -14.20 -14.42 -1.90
N VAL A 176 -14.68 -15.39 -2.68
CA VAL A 176 -13.86 -16.46 -3.26
C VAL A 176 -12.78 -15.85 -4.15
N GLY A 177 -13.13 -14.92 -5.04
CA GLY A 177 -12.17 -14.21 -5.89
C GLY A 177 -11.10 -13.43 -5.10
N ALA A 178 -11.41 -13.02 -3.86
CA ALA A 178 -10.51 -12.28 -2.98
C ALA A 178 -9.55 -13.16 -2.15
N LEU A 179 -9.64 -14.49 -2.25
CA LEU A 179 -8.75 -15.42 -1.55
C LEU A 179 -7.27 -15.16 -1.92
N PRO A 180 -6.32 -15.32 -0.98
CA PRO A 180 -4.91 -15.00 -1.20
C PRO A 180 -4.31 -15.68 -2.44
N THR A 181 -4.68 -16.93 -2.70
CA THR A 181 -4.20 -17.70 -3.86
C THR A 181 -4.64 -17.05 -5.17
N ILE A 182 -5.94 -16.81 -5.35
CA ILE A 182 -6.47 -16.19 -6.58
C ILE A 182 -5.95 -14.76 -6.73
N ARG A 183 -5.97 -13.97 -5.66
CA ARG A 183 -5.52 -12.57 -5.73
C ARG A 183 -4.03 -12.44 -6.06
N ARG A 184 -3.16 -13.33 -5.56
CA ARG A 184 -1.71 -13.26 -5.79
C ARG A 184 -1.29 -13.83 -7.15
N HIS A 185 -1.91 -14.92 -7.60
CA HIS A 185 -1.54 -15.60 -8.84
C HIS A 185 -2.38 -15.18 -10.05
N HIS A 186 -3.63 -14.75 -9.83
CA HIS A 186 -4.59 -14.38 -10.87
C HIS A 186 -5.25 -13.02 -10.57
N PHE A 187 -4.42 -11.99 -10.41
CA PHE A 187 -4.88 -10.64 -10.05
C PHE A 187 -5.94 -10.07 -11.00
N GLY A 188 -5.89 -10.41 -12.29
CA GLY A 188 -6.92 -10.02 -13.27
C GLY A 188 -8.31 -10.55 -12.94
N VAL A 189 -8.41 -11.82 -12.52
CA VAL A 189 -9.66 -12.46 -12.10
C VAL A 189 -10.18 -11.82 -10.81
N PHE A 190 -9.29 -11.64 -9.82
CA PHE A 190 -9.62 -10.92 -8.59
C PHE A 190 -10.24 -9.56 -8.90
N ARG A 191 -9.58 -8.76 -9.76
CA ARG A 191 -10.05 -7.41 -10.14
C ARG A 191 -11.40 -7.44 -10.84
N ALA A 192 -11.63 -8.40 -11.73
CA ALA A 192 -12.90 -8.55 -12.43
C ALA A 192 -14.04 -8.93 -11.47
N LEU A 193 -13.84 -9.94 -10.63
CA LEU A 193 -14.84 -10.38 -9.66
C LEU A 193 -15.13 -9.32 -8.60
N HIS A 194 -14.16 -8.49 -8.22
CA HIS A 194 -14.38 -7.40 -7.26
C HIS A 194 -15.35 -6.31 -7.78
N TRP A 195 -15.55 -6.19 -9.10
CA TRP A 195 -16.57 -5.28 -9.65
C TRP A 195 -18.01 -5.77 -9.42
N LEU A 196 -18.21 -7.05 -9.05
CA LEU A 196 -19.51 -7.56 -8.61
C LEU A 196 -20.05 -6.81 -7.38
N GLN A 197 -19.22 -6.02 -6.68
CA GLN A 197 -19.67 -5.12 -5.63
C GLN A 197 -20.81 -4.19 -6.10
N VAL A 198 -20.83 -3.75 -7.37
CA VAL A 198 -21.89 -2.85 -7.88
C VAL A 198 -23.25 -3.57 -7.86
N PRO A 199 -23.45 -4.68 -8.59
CA PRO A 199 -24.73 -5.39 -8.55
C PRO A 199 -25.04 -5.97 -7.17
N ALA A 200 -24.04 -6.39 -6.38
CA ALA A 200 -24.25 -6.90 -5.03
C ALA A 200 -24.83 -5.84 -4.07
N VAL A 201 -24.31 -4.61 -4.11
CA VAL A 201 -24.82 -3.49 -3.31
C VAL A 201 -26.21 -3.07 -3.77
N ILE A 202 -26.48 -3.05 -5.08
CA ILE A 202 -27.83 -2.77 -5.62
C ILE A 202 -28.82 -3.82 -5.11
N ALA A 203 -28.50 -5.11 -5.21
CA ALA A 203 -29.35 -6.18 -4.69
C ALA A 203 -29.56 -6.07 -3.16
N ALA A 204 -28.51 -5.69 -2.42
CA ALA A 204 -28.61 -5.46 -0.98
C ALA A 204 -29.54 -4.27 -0.65
N LEU A 205 -29.50 -3.18 -1.42
CA LEU A 205 -30.39 -2.02 -1.26
C LEU A 205 -31.85 -2.38 -1.56
N VAL A 206 -32.10 -3.24 -2.57
CA VAL A 206 -33.44 -3.78 -2.86
C VAL A 206 -33.93 -4.67 -1.72
N HIS A 207 -33.04 -5.47 -1.13
CA HIS A 207 -33.34 -6.30 0.03
C HIS A 207 -33.75 -5.44 1.25
N VAL A 208 -32.92 -4.44 1.60
CA VAL A 208 -33.17 -3.53 2.72
C VAL A 208 -32.74 -2.09 2.35
N PRO A 209 -33.69 -1.18 2.04
CA PRO A 209 -33.37 0.21 1.68
C PRO A 209 -32.62 0.98 2.76
N GLY A 210 -32.77 0.60 4.04
CA GLY A 210 -32.06 1.21 5.17
C GLY A 210 -30.53 1.08 5.11
N ILE A 211 -29.99 0.21 4.24
CA ILE A 211 -28.54 0.15 3.96
C ILE A 211 -28.03 1.49 3.41
N ALA A 212 -28.87 2.24 2.68
CA ALA A 212 -28.51 3.55 2.13
C ALA A 212 -28.05 4.53 3.22
N LEU A 213 -28.64 4.50 4.42
CA LEU A 213 -28.25 5.36 5.53
C LEU A 213 -26.84 5.05 6.03
N TYR A 214 -26.46 3.77 6.04
CA TYR A 214 -25.12 3.32 6.47
C TYR A 214 -24.07 3.64 5.39
N LEU A 215 -24.44 3.54 4.12
CA LEU A 215 -23.55 3.86 2.98
C LEU A 215 -23.50 5.36 2.65
N ALA A 216 -24.41 6.17 3.20
CA ALA A 216 -24.57 7.58 2.84
C ALA A 216 -23.27 8.37 2.92
N VAL A 217 -22.44 8.13 3.94
CA VAL A 217 -21.12 8.78 4.08
C VAL A 217 -20.00 7.95 3.43
N PRO A 218 -19.71 6.70 3.84
CA PRO A 218 -18.54 5.99 3.35
C PRO A 218 -18.64 5.60 1.87
N GLY A 219 -19.83 5.23 1.41
CA GLY A 219 -20.08 4.86 0.01
C GLY A 219 -20.07 6.08 -0.92
N SER A 220 -20.68 7.20 -0.51
CA SER A 220 -20.64 8.44 -1.31
C SER A 220 -19.24 9.03 -1.38
N LEU A 221 -18.47 9.02 -0.28
CA LEU A 221 -17.09 9.49 -0.26
C LEU A 221 -16.20 8.62 -1.15
N TRP A 222 -16.37 7.29 -1.11
CA TRP A 222 -15.67 6.39 -2.01
C TRP A 222 -15.98 6.69 -3.48
N LEU A 223 -17.26 6.86 -3.82
CA LEU A 223 -17.68 7.17 -5.19
C LEU A 223 -17.15 8.54 -5.65
N ALA A 224 -17.27 9.56 -4.81
CA ALA A 224 -16.78 10.91 -5.11
C ALA A 224 -15.26 10.91 -5.36
N LEU A 225 -14.48 10.24 -4.50
CA LEU A 225 -13.03 10.13 -4.69
C LEU A 225 -12.65 9.25 -5.88
N LEU A 226 -13.42 8.19 -6.17
CA LEU A 226 -13.28 7.37 -7.37
C LEU A 226 -13.48 8.21 -8.63
N LEU A 227 -14.52 9.03 -8.67
CA LEU A 227 -14.81 9.91 -9.80
C LEU A 227 -13.73 10.99 -9.92
N ALA A 228 -13.38 11.66 -8.82
CA ALA A 228 -12.36 12.70 -8.78
C ALA A 228 -11.00 12.19 -9.25
N ARG A 229 -10.53 11.04 -8.72
CA ARG A 229 -9.24 10.45 -9.15
C ARG A 229 -9.30 10.00 -10.61
N THR A 230 -10.44 9.51 -11.08
CA THR A 230 -10.62 9.11 -12.48
C THR A 230 -10.50 10.35 -13.36
N VAL A 231 -11.30 11.38 -13.16
CA VAL A 231 -11.23 12.65 -13.91
C VAL A 231 -9.81 13.22 -13.89
N ARG A 232 -9.18 13.24 -12.71
CA ARG A 232 -7.78 13.68 -12.54
C ARG A 232 -6.82 12.85 -13.39
N ALA A 233 -6.91 11.53 -13.34
CA ALA A 233 -6.04 10.64 -14.10
C ALA A 233 -6.26 10.75 -15.61
N TRP A 234 -7.52 10.96 -16.06
CA TRP A 234 -7.86 11.24 -17.45
C TRP A 234 -7.23 12.56 -17.95
N ARG A 235 -7.25 13.62 -17.14
CA ARG A 235 -6.55 14.90 -17.42
C ARG A 235 -5.02 14.77 -17.31
N GLY A 236 -4.53 13.78 -16.56
CA GLY A 236 -3.12 13.44 -16.37
C GLY A 236 -2.48 12.66 -17.52
N ARG A 237 -3.11 12.56 -18.70
CA ARG A 237 -2.52 11.89 -19.87
C ARG A 237 -1.28 12.64 -20.37
N ARG A 238 -0.15 11.96 -20.52
CA ARG A 238 1.12 12.54 -21.00
C ARG A 238 1.77 11.63 -22.03
N ARG A 239 2.49 12.23 -22.99
CA ARG A 239 3.44 11.44 -23.80
C ARG A 239 4.65 11.15 -22.94
N ALA A 240 5.06 9.88 -22.93
CA ALA A 240 6.25 9.44 -22.22
C ALA A 240 7.31 9.00 -23.22
N LYS A 241 8.56 9.34 -22.91
CA LYS A 241 9.74 8.76 -23.55
C LYS A 241 10.07 7.46 -22.83
N LEU A 242 10.21 6.39 -23.59
CA LEU A 242 10.72 5.12 -23.08
C LEU A 242 12.20 4.99 -23.43
N SER A 243 13.01 4.62 -22.46
CA SER A 243 14.44 4.32 -22.68
C SER A 243 14.74 2.93 -22.16
N VAL A 244 15.44 2.12 -22.94
CA VAL A 244 15.93 0.81 -22.50
C VAL A 244 17.12 1.02 -21.56
N LEU A 245 17.08 0.33 -20.42
CA LEU A 245 18.18 0.29 -19.45
C LEU A 245 18.77 -1.12 -19.41
N PRO A 246 20.05 -1.26 -18.99
CA PRO A 246 20.63 -2.57 -18.74
C PRO A 246 19.76 -3.41 -17.79
N GLY A 247 19.75 -4.73 -17.99
CA GLY A 247 19.10 -5.67 -17.05
C GLY A 247 17.60 -5.83 -17.28
N GLU A 248 17.18 -5.67 -18.54
CA GLU A 248 15.78 -5.74 -18.95
C GLU A 248 14.92 -4.76 -18.13
N ALA A 249 15.43 -3.54 -17.98
CA ALA A 249 14.72 -2.45 -17.34
C ALA A 249 14.30 -1.40 -18.38
N THR A 250 13.22 -0.70 -18.08
CA THR A 250 12.69 0.37 -18.91
C THR A 250 12.51 1.62 -18.06
N GLU A 251 13.16 2.70 -18.46
CA GLU A 251 12.88 4.03 -17.95
C GLU A 251 11.63 4.59 -18.65
N ILE A 252 10.69 5.08 -17.85
CA ILE A 252 9.57 5.90 -18.31
C ILE A 252 9.85 7.32 -17.84
N SER A 253 10.12 8.23 -18.79
CA SER A 253 10.30 9.65 -18.51
C SER A 253 9.15 10.45 -19.11
N LEU A 254 8.52 11.31 -18.29
CA LEU A 254 7.40 12.14 -18.72
C LEU A 254 7.35 13.45 -17.93
N MET A 255 6.58 14.41 -18.42
CA MET A 255 6.34 15.68 -17.72
C MET A 255 5.22 15.51 -16.69
N TRP A 256 5.51 15.76 -15.41
CA TRP A 256 4.52 15.75 -14.35
C TRP A 256 3.48 16.87 -14.56
N PRO A 257 2.18 16.62 -14.34
CA PRO A 257 1.16 17.65 -14.52
C PRO A 257 1.42 18.90 -13.67
N HIS A 258 1.40 20.08 -14.30
CA HIS A 258 1.76 21.33 -13.64
C HIS A 258 0.79 21.70 -12.50
N GLU A 259 -0.49 21.38 -12.66
CA GLU A 259 -1.52 21.58 -11.62
C GLU A 259 -1.35 20.65 -10.41
N TRP A 260 -0.49 19.63 -10.48
CA TRP A 260 -0.29 18.69 -9.39
C TRP A 260 0.88 19.11 -8.52
N ALA A 261 0.73 18.90 -7.21
CA ALA A 261 1.84 18.99 -6.28
C ALA A 261 3.00 18.10 -6.73
N ALA A 262 4.24 18.52 -6.45
CA ALA A 262 5.41 17.71 -6.72
C ALA A 262 5.34 16.37 -5.96
N PRO A 263 5.79 15.26 -6.58
CA PRO A 263 5.98 14.00 -5.87
C PRO A 263 7.00 14.20 -4.75
N ARG A 264 6.79 13.49 -3.63
CA ARG A 264 7.70 13.50 -2.49
C ARG A 264 8.64 12.30 -2.57
N PRO A 265 9.80 12.33 -1.89
CA PRO A 265 10.61 11.13 -1.72
C PRO A 265 9.78 9.96 -1.19
N GLY A 266 10.01 8.76 -1.75
CA GLY A 266 9.26 7.54 -1.40
C GLY A 266 7.84 7.45 -1.97
N SER A 267 7.40 8.46 -2.73
CA SER A 267 6.09 8.40 -3.37
C SER A 267 6.09 7.49 -4.61
N TYR A 268 4.91 7.03 -4.99
CA TYR A 268 4.69 6.18 -6.15
C TYR A 268 3.45 6.65 -6.92
N ALA A 269 3.30 6.20 -8.16
CA ALA A 269 2.12 6.49 -8.97
C ALA A 269 1.65 5.24 -9.70
N PHE A 270 0.35 5.15 -9.96
CA PHE A 270 -0.22 4.16 -10.86
C PHE A 270 -0.11 4.66 -12.30
N LEU A 271 0.47 3.84 -13.16
CA LEU A 271 0.63 4.11 -14.58
C LEU A 271 -0.27 3.19 -15.39
N ARG A 272 -0.90 3.75 -16.41
CA ARG A 272 -1.66 3.01 -17.42
C ARG A 272 -1.10 3.35 -18.80
N VAL A 273 -0.64 2.33 -19.51
CA VAL A 273 -0.07 2.45 -20.86
C VAL A 273 -1.05 1.80 -21.84
N GLY A 274 -1.79 2.63 -22.58
CA GLY A 274 -2.89 2.16 -23.42
C GLY A 274 -2.48 1.15 -24.50
N SER A 275 -1.27 1.30 -25.04
CA SER A 275 -0.69 0.39 -26.05
C SER A 275 -0.21 -0.95 -25.49
N VAL A 276 -0.03 -1.08 -24.18
CA VAL A 276 0.32 -2.35 -23.52
C VAL A 276 -0.93 -3.08 -23.05
N ALA A 277 -1.77 -2.37 -22.29
CA ALA A 277 -2.99 -2.90 -21.73
C ALA A 277 -3.98 -1.76 -21.47
N TRP A 278 -5.12 -1.81 -22.19
CA TRP A 278 -6.05 -0.68 -22.20
C TRP A 278 -6.64 -0.37 -20.83
N ALA A 279 -6.85 -1.31 -19.91
CA ALA A 279 -7.50 -1.06 -18.61
C ALA A 279 -6.59 -1.24 -17.38
N ALA A 280 -5.35 -1.64 -17.58
CA ALA A 280 -4.48 -2.04 -16.47
C ALA A 280 -3.71 -0.85 -15.90
N TRP A 281 -3.82 -0.66 -14.59
CA TRP A 281 -3.06 0.31 -13.81
C TRP A 281 -2.04 -0.44 -12.96
N HIS A 282 -0.78 -0.05 -13.07
CA HIS A 282 0.33 -0.68 -12.35
C HIS A 282 1.09 0.38 -11.52
N PRO A 283 1.31 0.15 -10.22
CA PRO A 283 2.04 1.08 -9.37
C PRO A 283 3.55 0.99 -9.58
N PHE A 284 4.21 2.14 -9.67
CA PHE A 284 5.66 2.27 -9.75
C PHE A 284 6.14 3.43 -8.88
N SER A 285 7.24 3.21 -8.17
CA SER A 285 7.88 4.24 -7.36
C SER A 285 8.42 5.36 -8.25
N VAL A 286 8.26 6.60 -7.79
CA VAL A 286 8.92 7.76 -8.39
C VAL A 286 10.39 7.65 -8.04
N VAL A 287 11.23 7.47 -9.06
CA VAL A 287 12.68 7.30 -8.88
C VAL A 287 13.34 8.65 -8.71
N ASP A 288 12.93 9.60 -9.54
CA ASP A 288 13.50 10.93 -9.60
C ASP A 288 12.45 11.94 -10.10
N PHE A 289 12.58 13.18 -9.64
CA PHE A 289 11.75 14.31 -10.04
C PHE A 289 12.59 15.59 -10.10
N GLU A 290 12.79 16.10 -11.31
CA GLU A 290 13.48 17.36 -11.56
C GLU A 290 12.50 18.53 -11.41
N PRO A 291 12.64 19.40 -10.39
CA PRO A 291 11.66 20.44 -10.11
C PRO A 291 11.59 21.52 -11.20
N SER A 292 12.72 21.84 -11.83
CA SER A 292 12.82 22.92 -12.83
C SER A 292 12.03 22.60 -14.10
N THR A 293 12.17 21.38 -14.63
CA THR A 293 11.49 20.93 -15.84
C THR A 293 10.22 20.14 -15.55
N ARG A 294 9.97 19.82 -14.28
CA ARG A 294 8.92 18.89 -13.80
C ARG A 294 8.99 17.51 -14.47
N HIS A 295 10.18 17.07 -14.86
CA HIS A 295 10.35 15.72 -15.41
C HIS A 295 10.35 14.70 -14.27
N VAL A 296 9.53 13.67 -14.41
CA VAL A 296 9.51 12.53 -13.48
C VAL A 296 9.99 11.28 -14.21
N ARG A 297 10.75 10.45 -13.48
CA ARG A 297 11.25 9.17 -13.98
C ARG A 297 10.70 8.01 -13.15
N PHE A 298 10.29 6.96 -13.85
CA PHE A 298 9.93 5.67 -13.26
C PHE A 298 10.80 4.60 -13.90
N ILE A 299 11.14 3.56 -13.14
CA ILE A 299 11.90 2.42 -13.65
C ILE A 299 11.09 1.15 -13.45
N VAL A 300 10.94 0.43 -14.55
CA VAL A 300 10.17 -0.81 -14.62
C VAL A 300 11.12 -1.92 -15.01
N LYS A 301 11.35 -2.86 -14.09
CA LYS A 301 12.09 -4.08 -14.38
C LYS A 301 11.16 -5.16 -14.96
N VAL A 302 11.64 -5.90 -15.96
CA VAL A 302 10.90 -7.05 -16.50
C VAL A 302 10.82 -8.14 -15.45
N VAL A 303 9.62 -8.72 -15.34
CA VAL A 303 9.29 -9.74 -14.35
C VAL A 303 8.99 -11.04 -15.11
N HIS A 304 9.94 -11.98 -15.08
CA HIS A 304 9.91 -13.21 -15.91
C HIS A 304 9.10 -14.37 -15.32
N HIS A 305 8.71 -14.29 -14.05
CA HIS A 305 8.04 -15.41 -13.37
C HIS A 305 6.57 -15.62 -13.78
N THR A 306 6.02 -14.75 -14.64
CA THR A 306 4.63 -14.80 -15.07
C THR A 306 4.51 -14.56 -16.57
N HIS A 307 4.75 -15.61 -17.35
CA HIS A 307 4.60 -15.70 -18.81
C HIS A 307 5.48 -14.75 -19.64
N ALA A 308 5.91 -15.20 -20.82
CA ALA A 308 6.54 -14.39 -21.87
C ALA A 308 5.67 -13.22 -22.40
N GLN A 309 4.53 -12.92 -21.75
CA GLN A 309 3.58 -11.88 -22.10
C GLN A 309 3.19 -10.98 -20.92
N SER A 310 4.05 -10.87 -19.90
CA SER A 310 3.81 -9.97 -18.77
C SER A 310 3.68 -8.51 -19.22
N TRP A 311 2.97 -7.69 -18.44
CA TRP A 311 2.79 -6.26 -18.74
C TRP A 311 4.14 -5.54 -18.85
N THR A 312 5.10 -5.88 -17.97
CA THR A 312 6.44 -5.29 -17.95
C THR A 312 7.27 -5.71 -19.15
N ALA A 313 7.18 -6.97 -19.60
CA ALA A 313 7.83 -7.44 -20.83
C ALA A 313 7.27 -6.73 -22.08
N LYS A 314 5.95 -6.54 -22.18
CA LYS A 314 5.32 -5.80 -23.29
C LYS A 314 5.73 -4.33 -23.31
N LEU A 315 5.88 -3.71 -22.14
CA LEU A 315 6.41 -2.35 -22.02
C LEU A 315 7.88 -2.30 -22.50
N HIS A 316 8.70 -3.26 -22.11
CA HIS A 316 10.10 -3.34 -22.52
C HIS A 316 10.23 -3.45 -24.05
N ALA A 317 9.46 -4.35 -24.67
CA ALA A 317 9.42 -4.49 -26.12
C ALA A 317 8.93 -3.21 -26.85
N LEU A 318 8.09 -2.38 -26.22
CA LEU A 318 7.75 -1.06 -26.77
C LEU A 318 8.92 -0.08 -26.68
N ALA A 319 9.70 -0.13 -25.60
CA ALA A 319 10.89 0.71 -25.44
C ALA A 319 11.98 0.33 -26.45
N GLU A 320 12.20 -0.96 -26.70
CA GLU A 320 13.14 -1.44 -27.73
C GLU A 320 12.78 -0.95 -29.13
N ARG A 321 11.48 -0.79 -29.41
CA ARG A 321 10.99 -0.19 -30.67
C ARG A 321 11.08 1.34 -30.71
N GLY A 322 11.61 2.00 -29.69
CA GLY A 322 11.69 3.45 -29.59
C GLY A 322 10.33 4.16 -29.49
N ALA A 323 9.29 3.45 -29.02
CA ALA A 323 7.95 4.00 -28.95
C ALA A 323 7.82 5.08 -27.86
N SER A 324 7.02 6.12 -28.12
CA SER A 324 6.67 7.17 -27.14
C SER A 324 5.17 7.19 -26.88
N PRO A 325 4.64 6.22 -26.09
CA PRO A 325 3.21 6.05 -25.91
C PRO A 325 2.58 7.15 -25.04
N SER A 326 1.25 7.27 -25.14
CA SER A 326 0.46 8.02 -24.16
C SER A 326 0.28 7.19 -22.89
N ILE A 327 0.65 7.78 -21.75
CA ILE A 327 0.53 7.19 -20.42
C ILE A 327 -0.44 8.03 -19.60
N TRP A 328 -1.36 7.38 -18.90
CA TRP A 328 -2.17 8.00 -17.86
C TRP A 328 -1.54 7.75 -16.50
N ILE A 329 -1.60 8.76 -15.64
CA ILE A 329 -0.94 8.76 -14.33
C ILE A 329 -2.02 8.96 -13.28
N ASP A 330 -1.92 8.23 -12.18
CA ASP A 330 -2.72 8.42 -10.97
C ASP A 330 -1.77 8.41 -9.76
N GLY A 331 -1.53 9.58 -9.17
CA GLY A 331 -0.57 9.78 -8.08
C GLY A 331 -0.17 11.26 -7.92
N ALA A 332 0.81 11.61 -7.09
CA ALA A 332 1.64 10.72 -6.29
C ALA A 332 0.91 10.22 -5.03
N TYR A 333 1.18 8.99 -4.66
CA TYR A 333 0.69 8.31 -3.46
C TYR A 333 1.86 7.93 -2.57
N GLY A 334 1.60 7.76 -1.28
CA GLY A 334 2.64 7.46 -0.31
C GLY A 334 3.62 8.61 -0.10
N GLU A 335 4.38 8.48 0.98
CA GLU A 335 5.53 9.31 1.35
C GLU A 335 6.53 8.38 2.04
N LEU A 336 7.75 8.86 2.32
CA LEU A 336 8.67 8.13 3.18
C LEU A 336 7.97 7.69 4.47
N SER A 337 8.02 6.38 4.76
CA SER A 337 7.49 5.86 6.03
C SER A 337 8.31 6.36 7.23
N LEU A 338 9.52 6.87 6.99
CA LEU A 338 10.39 7.50 7.98
C LEU A 338 10.09 9.00 8.06
N SER A 339 9.66 9.46 9.23
CA SER A 339 9.42 10.90 9.47
C SER A 339 10.74 11.67 9.59
N HIS A 340 10.77 12.93 9.16
CA HIS A 340 11.85 13.91 9.45
C HIS A 340 12.31 13.84 10.91
N ALA A 341 11.37 13.87 11.85
CA ALA A 341 11.67 13.79 13.29
C ALA A 341 12.29 12.46 13.75
N ALA A 342 12.21 11.39 12.96
CA ALA A 342 12.88 10.11 13.25
C ALA A 342 14.30 10.13 12.69
N LEU A 343 14.48 10.62 11.46
CA LEU A 343 15.79 10.77 10.83
C LEU A 343 16.68 11.78 11.59
N ALA A 344 16.14 12.94 11.96
CA ALA A 344 16.85 13.97 12.71
C ALA A 344 17.32 13.55 14.11
N GLN A 345 16.75 12.48 14.69
CA GLN A 345 17.17 11.94 15.98
C GLN A 345 18.27 10.87 15.87
N CYS A 346 18.61 10.45 14.65
CA CYS A 346 19.59 9.40 14.41
C CYS A 346 20.95 10.01 14.07
N SER A 347 22.02 9.55 14.73
CA SER A 347 23.39 9.90 14.32
C SER A 347 23.82 9.11 13.10
N HIS A 348 23.31 7.88 12.97
CA HIS A 348 23.72 6.95 11.93
C HIS A 348 22.49 6.35 11.25
N VAL A 349 22.46 6.42 9.93
CA VAL A 349 21.40 5.84 9.10
C VAL A 349 21.99 4.76 8.21
N VAL A 350 21.55 3.52 8.38
CA VAL A 350 21.93 2.36 7.55
C VAL A 350 20.77 2.06 6.61
N LEU A 351 21.02 2.12 5.30
CA LEU A 351 20.05 1.87 4.24
C LEU A 351 20.42 0.58 3.53
N VAL A 352 19.59 -0.45 3.64
CA VAL A 352 19.83 -1.78 3.08
C VAL A 352 18.82 -2.07 1.97
N ALA A 353 19.30 -2.20 0.75
CA ALA A 353 18.50 -2.47 -0.43
C ALA A 353 18.76 -3.87 -1.00
N GLY A 354 17.69 -4.55 -1.44
CA GLY A 354 17.76 -5.80 -2.20
C GLY A 354 17.04 -5.69 -3.55
N GLY A 355 17.77 -5.86 -4.65
CA GLY A 355 17.22 -5.78 -6.02
C GLY A 355 16.49 -4.47 -6.28
N VAL A 356 15.22 -4.54 -6.71
CA VAL A 356 14.35 -3.36 -6.95
C VAL A 356 14.04 -2.55 -5.68
N GLY A 357 14.33 -3.09 -4.49
CA GLY A 357 14.24 -2.36 -3.22
C GLY A 357 15.23 -1.20 -3.10
N VAL A 358 16.14 -1.02 -4.07
CA VAL A 358 17.05 0.13 -4.14
C VAL A 358 16.33 1.45 -4.35
N THR A 359 15.24 1.49 -5.12
CA THR A 359 14.52 2.73 -5.41
C THR A 359 14.05 3.47 -4.15
N PRO A 360 13.34 2.82 -3.21
CA PRO A 360 12.95 3.52 -1.99
C PRO A 360 14.12 3.86 -1.07
N MET A 361 15.17 3.02 -1.01
CA MET A 361 16.37 3.34 -0.24
C MET A 361 17.12 4.54 -0.82
N ALA A 362 17.18 4.67 -2.15
CA ALA A 362 17.76 5.82 -2.82
C ALA A 362 16.94 7.10 -2.58
N SER A 363 15.60 7.01 -2.55
CA SER A 363 14.76 8.15 -2.14
C SER A 363 15.01 8.58 -0.69
N ILE A 364 15.25 7.64 0.24
CA ILE A 364 15.62 7.98 1.62
C ILE A 364 17.01 8.62 1.64
N LEU A 365 17.98 8.07 0.91
CA LEU A 365 19.33 8.61 0.82
C LEU A 365 19.32 10.06 0.32
N GLN A 366 18.59 10.32 -0.76
CA GLN A 366 18.45 11.66 -1.31
C GLN A 366 17.81 12.62 -0.30
N HIS A 367 16.74 12.19 0.38
CA HIS A 367 16.10 13.01 1.41
C HIS A 367 17.04 13.31 2.59
N VAL A 368 17.84 12.33 3.03
CA VAL A 368 18.84 12.51 4.08
C VAL A 368 19.90 13.53 3.63
N ALA A 369 20.39 13.43 2.39
CA ALA A 369 21.34 14.39 1.84
C ALA A 369 20.74 15.80 1.73
N ASP A 370 19.51 15.94 1.24
CA ASP A 370 18.89 17.24 0.99
C ASP A 370 18.40 17.95 2.26
N THR A 371 17.93 17.20 3.26
CA THR A 371 17.16 17.75 4.39
C THR A 371 17.80 17.47 5.75
N GLU A 372 18.56 16.39 5.89
CA GLU A 372 19.06 15.90 7.19
C GLU A 372 20.59 15.88 7.26
N ALA A 373 21.27 16.44 6.27
CA ALA A 373 22.72 16.37 6.17
C ALA A 373 23.38 16.89 7.45
N ASP A 374 22.89 17.95 8.07
CA ASP A 374 23.51 18.50 9.29
C ASP A 374 23.23 17.66 10.54
N SER A 375 22.11 16.94 10.57
CA SER A 375 21.68 16.11 11.70
C SER A 375 22.38 14.75 11.72
N VAL A 376 22.67 14.20 10.54
CA VAL A 376 23.21 12.83 10.39
C VAL A 376 24.74 12.85 10.34
N GLN A 377 25.36 12.12 11.26
CA GLN A 377 26.82 12.03 11.35
C GLN A 377 27.39 11.05 10.33
N ARG A 378 26.66 9.98 10.01
CA ARG A 378 27.09 8.96 9.05
C ARG A 378 25.90 8.24 8.40
N VAL A 379 26.07 7.90 7.13
CA VAL A 379 25.11 7.14 6.33
C VAL A 379 25.84 5.95 5.73
N THR A 380 25.31 4.75 5.95
CA THR A 380 25.81 3.52 5.32
C THR A 380 24.78 3.03 4.33
N PHE A 381 25.11 3.03 3.04
CA PHE A 381 24.23 2.56 1.97
C PHE A 381 24.73 1.20 1.46
N VAL A 382 23.94 0.17 1.72
CA VAL A 382 24.23 -1.21 1.32
C VAL A 382 23.23 -1.63 0.26
N TRP A 383 23.71 -2.11 -0.88
CA TRP A 383 22.85 -2.66 -1.92
C TRP A 383 23.33 -4.02 -2.38
N THR A 384 22.45 -5.01 -2.32
CA THR A 384 22.67 -6.33 -2.89
C THR A 384 21.77 -6.59 -4.09
N SER A 385 22.35 -7.07 -5.19
CA SER A 385 21.62 -7.50 -6.38
C SER A 385 22.14 -8.83 -6.93
N ARG A 386 21.31 -9.52 -7.71
CA ARG A 386 21.71 -10.73 -8.46
C ARG A 386 22.25 -10.42 -9.85
N SER A 387 21.96 -9.24 -10.38
CA SER A 387 22.38 -8.82 -11.74
C SER A 387 23.14 -7.51 -11.66
N MET A 388 24.33 -7.46 -12.25
CA MET A 388 25.10 -6.20 -12.38
C MET A 388 24.35 -5.18 -13.24
N ALA A 389 23.45 -5.63 -14.11
CA ALA A 389 22.73 -4.72 -14.97
C ALA A 389 21.68 -3.87 -14.19
N ASP A 390 21.21 -4.34 -13.03
CA ASP A 390 20.41 -3.51 -12.11
C ASP A 390 21.19 -2.31 -11.60
N VAL A 391 22.51 -2.46 -11.50
CA VAL A 391 23.45 -1.48 -10.95
C VAL A 391 23.69 -0.37 -11.96
N CYS A 392 23.95 -0.72 -13.22
CA CYS A 392 24.37 0.20 -14.28
C CYS A 392 23.31 1.22 -14.72
N THR A 393 22.25 1.43 -13.95
CA THR A 393 21.19 2.37 -14.28
C THR A 393 21.61 3.81 -13.97
N PRO A 394 21.66 4.75 -14.94
CA PRO A 394 22.26 6.08 -14.75
C PRO A 394 21.73 6.91 -13.55
N TRP A 395 20.45 6.73 -13.20
CA TRP A 395 19.81 7.47 -12.11
C TRP A 395 20.45 7.20 -10.74
N ILE A 396 20.79 5.95 -10.39
CA ILE A 396 21.32 5.64 -9.05
C ILE A 396 22.71 6.24 -8.89
N GLY A 397 23.49 6.26 -9.98
CA GLY A 397 24.77 6.96 -10.04
C GLY A 397 24.61 8.43 -9.69
N SER A 398 23.67 9.12 -10.34
CA SER A 398 23.42 10.55 -10.04
C SER A 398 22.96 10.80 -8.60
N THR A 399 22.14 9.89 -8.03
CA THR A 399 21.72 9.97 -6.62
C THR A 399 22.91 9.78 -5.67
N LEU A 400 23.77 8.80 -5.94
CA LEU A 400 24.94 8.49 -5.13
C LEU A 400 26.01 9.59 -5.24
N GLU A 401 26.25 10.13 -6.43
CA GLU A 401 27.15 11.27 -6.66
C GLU A 401 26.66 12.51 -5.90
N HIS A 402 25.36 12.82 -6.02
CA HIS A 402 24.77 13.93 -5.28
C HIS A 402 24.95 13.75 -3.77
N ALA A 403 24.55 12.59 -3.23
CA ALA A 403 24.70 12.27 -1.81
C ALA A 403 26.17 12.29 -1.37
N GLY A 404 27.09 11.81 -2.22
CA GLY A 404 28.53 11.82 -1.97
C GLY A 404 29.10 13.24 -1.88
N ARG A 405 28.64 14.17 -2.74
CA ARG A 405 29.06 15.59 -2.65
C ARG A 405 28.57 16.27 -1.37
N VAL A 406 27.36 15.95 -0.92
CA VAL A 406 26.74 16.62 0.24
C VAL A 406 27.20 16.01 1.57
N LEU A 407 27.24 14.67 1.65
CA LEU A 407 27.63 13.95 2.87
C LEU A 407 29.14 13.78 2.99
N GLY A 408 29.87 13.76 1.87
CA GLY A 408 31.32 13.63 1.82
C GLY A 408 31.79 12.33 2.51
N PRO A 409 32.75 12.39 3.44
CA PRO A 409 33.29 11.21 4.13
C PRO A 409 32.28 10.54 5.08
N ARG A 410 31.10 11.13 5.25
CA ARG A 410 30.01 10.57 6.07
C ARG A 410 29.19 9.53 5.32
N LEU A 411 29.31 9.43 4.00
CA LEU A 411 28.62 8.41 3.21
C LEU A 411 29.56 7.23 2.93
N THR A 412 29.19 6.06 3.43
CA THR A 412 29.83 4.79 3.08
C THR A 412 28.89 4.00 2.18
N THR A 413 29.38 3.55 1.02
CA THR A 413 28.60 2.74 0.08
C THR A 413 29.21 1.36 -0.03
N SER A 414 28.37 0.31 -0.04
CA SER A 414 28.82 -1.07 -0.16
C SER A 414 27.88 -1.85 -1.08
N PHE A 415 28.46 -2.49 -2.09
CA PHE A 415 27.72 -3.12 -3.17
C PHE A 415 28.04 -4.60 -3.25
N PHE A 416 26.98 -5.44 -3.34
CA PHE A 416 27.10 -6.89 -3.25
C PHE A 416 26.46 -7.61 -4.44
N HIS A 417 27.21 -8.49 -5.08
CA HIS A 417 26.72 -9.36 -6.14
C HIS A 417 26.41 -10.76 -5.60
N SER A 418 25.12 -11.08 -5.51
CA SER A 418 24.64 -12.29 -4.83
C SER A 418 24.45 -13.52 -5.73
N ALA A 419 24.70 -13.40 -7.04
CA ALA A 419 24.72 -14.57 -7.93
C ALA A 419 26.11 -15.23 -7.91
N PRO A 420 26.20 -16.57 -8.01
CA PRO A 420 27.48 -17.24 -8.16
C PRO A 420 28.14 -16.78 -9.47
N PRO A 421 29.47 -16.60 -9.51
CA PRO A 421 30.16 -16.27 -10.74
C PRO A 421 29.85 -17.35 -11.80
N PRO A 422 29.55 -16.95 -13.05
CA PRO A 422 29.31 -17.92 -14.10
C PRO A 422 30.53 -18.81 -14.27
N SER A 423 30.33 -20.12 -14.29
CA SER A 423 31.36 -21.09 -14.64
C SER A 423 31.67 -20.97 -16.14
N ARG A 424 32.43 -19.96 -16.54
CA ARG A 424 33.23 -19.85 -17.78
C ARG A 424 33.75 -18.42 -17.92
N SER A 425 35.08 -18.28 -17.92
CA SER A 425 35.77 -17.10 -18.39
C SER A 425 35.47 -16.89 -19.88
N ILE A 426 34.74 -15.83 -20.22
CA ILE A 426 34.73 -15.30 -21.57
C ILE A 426 35.36 -13.92 -21.47
N SER A 427 36.58 -13.83 -22.00
CA SER A 427 37.23 -12.57 -22.35
C SER A 427 36.38 -11.87 -23.40
N SER A 428 35.90 -10.67 -23.09
CA SER A 428 35.37 -9.76 -24.11
C SER A 428 35.93 -8.37 -23.88
N SER A 429 37.00 -8.08 -24.63
CA SER A 429 37.35 -6.75 -25.09
C SER A 429 36.22 -6.22 -25.99
N SER A 430 35.59 -5.13 -25.60
CA SER A 430 34.86 -4.26 -26.52
C SER A 430 34.72 -2.88 -25.90
N SER A 431 35.53 -1.98 -26.43
CA SER A 431 35.45 -0.54 -26.29
C SER A 431 34.23 -0.03 -27.05
N ASP A 432 33.20 0.39 -26.33
CA ASP A 432 32.13 1.24 -26.86
C ASP A 432 31.97 2.45 -25.95
N SER A 433 31.98 3.62 -26.59
CA SER A 433 31.87 4.95 -26.00
C SER A 433 30.55 5.12 -25.23
N ALA A 434 30.61 4.93 -23.92
CA ALA A 434 29.51 5.18 -23.00
C ALA A 434 29.36 6.68 -22.73
N SER A 435 28.12 7.16 -22.78
CA SER A 435 27.77 8.50 -22.32
C SER A 435 28.15 8.68 -20.85
N SER A 436 28.57 9.90 -20.49
CA SER A 436 29.22 10.29 -19.23
C SER A 436 28.47 9.96 -17.93
N SER A 437 27.20 9.54 -17.99
CA SER A 437 26.41 9.12 -16.83
C SER A 437 26.48 7.62 -16.55
N SER A 438 26.75 6.78 -17.56
CA SER A 438 26.90 5.33 -17.38
C SER A 438 28.28 4.95 -16.83
N SER A 439 29.29 5.80 -16.98
CA SER A 439 30.65 5.61 -16.46
C SER A 439 30.77 5.76 -14.94
N ALA A 440 29.84 6.50 -14.30
CA ALA A 440 29.90 6.78 -12.86
C ALA A 440 29.63 5.56 -11.97
N ILE A 441 28.96 4.54 -12.51
CA ILE A 441 28.51 3.38 -11.73
C ILE A 441 29.41 2.16 -11.96
N ALA A 442 30.03 2.07 -13.13
CA ALA A 442 31.00 1.04 -13.45
C ALA A 442 32.30 1.13 -12.62
N THR A 443 32.48 2.20 -11.84
CA THR A 443 33.63 2.44 -10.96
C THR A 443 33.43 1.95 -9.52
N PHE A 444 32.22 1.56 -9.12
CA PHE A 444 32.01 1.04 -7.76
C PHE A 444 32.53 -0.40 -7.64
N GLU A 445 33.23 -0.70 -6.56
CA GLU A 445 33.73 -2.04 -6.27
C GLU A 445 32.59 -2.94 -5.78
N TRP A 446 32.41 -4.10 -6.44
CA TRP A 446 31.37 -5.07 -6.11
C TRP A 446 31.95 -6.26 -5.36
N THR A 447 31.47 -6.48 -4.14
CA THR A 447 31.85 -7.64 -3.35
C THR A 447 31.01 -8.86 -3.75
N PRO A 448 31.62 -10.01 -4.10
CA PRO A 448 30.87 -11.22 -4.37
C PRO A 448 30.25 -11.78 -3.10
N GLY A 449 29.01 -12.27 -3.18
CA GLY A 449 28.28 -12.88 -2.08
C GLY A 449 27.14 -12.02 -1.53
N ARG A 450 26.66 -12.40 -0.35
CA ARG A 450 25.61 -11.67 0.38
C ARG A 450 26.27 -10.75 1.41
N PRO A 451 25.67 -9.59 1.71
CA PRO A 451 26.16 -8.75 2.80
C PRO A 451 26.06 -9.49 4.13
N ASP A 452 27.16 -9.53 4.86
CA ASP A 452 27.19 -9.94 6.26
C ASP A 452 26.68 -8.76 7.11
N LEU A 453 25.37 -8.77 7.37
CA LEU A 453 24.71 -7.67 8.06
C LEU A 453 25.12 -7.57 9.53
N ASP A 454 25.43 -8.69 10.19
CA ASP A 454 25.87 -8.70 11.58
C ASP A 454 27.23 -8.00 11.68
N ARG A 455 28.18 -8.37 10.81
CA ARG A 455 29.48 -7.70 10.75
C ARG A 455 29.36 -6.22 10.40
N LEU A 456 28.56 -5.87 9.38
CA LEU A 456 28.36 -4.47 8.98
C LEU A 456 27.76 -3.63 10.13
N LEU A 457 26.79 -4.17 10.86
CA LEU A 457 26.18 -3.47 11.98
C LEU A 457 27.09 -3.40 13.21
N ALA A 458 27.94 -4.42 13.43
CA ALA A 458 29.00 -4.36 14.44
C ALA A 458 30.02 -3.24 14.15
N GLU A 459 30.42 -3.06 12.88
CA GLU A 459 31.30 -1.96 12.44
C GLU A 459 30.62 -0.58 12.64
N VAL A 460 29.32 -0.48 12.35
CA VAL A 460 28.51 0.72 12.65
C VAL A 460 28.47 1.00 14.15
N GLN A 461 28.32 -0.03 14.99
CA GLN A 461 28.33 0.12 16.43
C GLN A 461 29.70 0.61 16.94
N ALA A 462 30.79 0.05 16.43
CA ALA A 462 32.15 0.39 16.82
C ALA A 462 32.56 1.81 16.42
N THR A 463 32.05 2.29 15.28
CA THR A 463 32.33 3.65 14.77
C THR A 463 31.33 4.71 15.26
N GLY A 464 30.27 4.27 15.94
CA GLY A 464 29.19 5.11 16.45
C GLY A 464 29.45 5.64 17.86
N SER A 465 28.87 6.80 18.18
CA SER A 465 28.91 7.35 19.54
C SER A 465 27.84 6.65 20.41
N PRO A 466 28.17 6.11 21.59
CA PRO A 466 27.27 5.26 22.40
C PRO A 466 25.99 5.98 22.88
N ALA A 467 25.94 7.31 22.79
CA ALA A 467 24.82 8.13 23.24
C ALA A 467 23.74 8.38 22.17
N ARG A 468 23.89 7.92 20.92
CA ARG A 468 22.99 8.28 19.81
C ARG A 468 22.38 7.08 19.08
N ALA A 469 21.16 7.29 18.59
CA ALA A 469 20.36 6.24 17.97
C ALA A 469 20.83 5.90 16.55
N VAL A 470 20.89 4.60 16.25
CA VAL A 470 21.12 4.05 14.91
C VAL A 470 19.79 3.57 14.33
N LEU A 471 19.51 3.97 13.09
CA LEU A 471 18.36 3.52 12.32
C LEU A 471 18.81 2.65 11.15
N VAL A 472 18.30 1.42 11.08
CA VAL A 472 18.49 0.51 9.96
C VAL A 472 17.20 0.46 9.16
N ALA A 473 17.18 1.06 7.98
CA ALA A 473 16.06 0.94 7.03
C ALA A 473 16.37 -0.15 6.00
N VAL A 474 15.45 -1.07 5.76
CA VAL A 474 15.63 -2.18 4.82
C VAL A 474 14.46 -2.32 3.86
N CYS A 475 14.75 -2.51 2.56
CA CYS A 475 13.76 -2.88 1.55
C CYS A 475 14.33 -3.95 0.60
N GLY A 476 13.66 -5.09 0.50
CA GLY A 476 14.12 -6.19 -0.35
C GLY A 476 13.33 -7.48 -0.16
N PRO A 477 13.90 -8.63 -0.59
CA PRO A 477 13.26 -9.93 -0.40
C PRO A 477 13.09 -10.27 1.09
N PRO A 478 12.10 -11.10 1.48
CA PRO A 478 11.82 -11.42 2.88
C PRO A 478 13.06 -11.86 3.66
N SER A 479 13.90 -12.72 3.08
CA SER A 479 15.13 -13.20 3.71
C SER A 479 16.13 -12.09 4.05
N LEU A 480 16.21 -11.03 3.24
CA LEU A 480 17.09 -9.89 3.52
C LEU A 480 16.51 -9.03 4.65
N CYS A 481 15.19 -8.81 4.62
CA CYS A 481 14.50 -8.07 5.67
C CYS A 481 14.60 -8.80 7.02
N ASP A 482 14.41 -10.11 7.04
CA ASP A 482 14.50 -10.93 8.25
C ASP A 482 15.92 -10.92 8.82
N ALA A 483 16.94 -11.02 7.98
CA ALA A 483 18.34 -10.90 8.39
C ALA A 483 18.66 -9.50 8.98
N ALA A 484 18.20 -8.42 8.33
CA ALA A 484 18.38 -7.07 8.85
C ALA A 484 17.64 -6.84 10.18
N ILE A 485 16.46 -7.44 10.36
CA ILE A 485 15.73 -7.42 11.63
C ILE A 485 16.52 -8.14 12.71
N ALA A 486 17.01 -9.35 12.43
CA ALA A 486 17.77 -10.14 13.39
C ALA A 486 19.03 -9.39 13.84
N ALA A 487 19.87 -9.00 12.88
CA ALA A 487 21.11 -8.26 13.11
C ALA A 487 20.88 -6.96 13.89
N GLY A 488 19.94 -6.13 13.42
CA GLY A 488 19.66 -4.85 14.07
C GLY A 488 19.07 -5.02 15.48
N THR A 489 18.30 -6.08 15.74
CA THR A 489 17.77 -6.35 17.08
C THR A 489 18.88 -6.78 18.04
N GLU A 490 19.82 -7.60 17.59
CA GLU A 490 20.98 -8.04 18.37
C GLU A 490 21.87 -6.87 18.80
N HIS A 491 22.09 -5.91 17.90
CA HIS A 491 22.84 -4.68 18.18
C HIS A 491 22.04 -3.58 18.90
N GLY A 492 20.76 -3.82 19.22
CA GLY A 492 19.89 -2.83 19.89
C GLY A 492 19.51 -1.63 19.01
N PHE A 493 19.62 -1.76 17.69
CA PHE A 493 19.30 -0.72 16.71
C PHE A 493 17.81 -0.70 16.37
N THR A 494 17.33 0.46 15.89
CA THR A 494 15.95 0.58 15.40
C THR A 494 15.88 0.09 13.96
N VAL A 495 15.08 -0.94 13.67
CA VAL A 495 15.01 -1.55 12.32
C VAL A 495 13.69 -1.26 11.61
N HIS A 496 13.70 -0.34 10.66
CA HIS A 496 12.54 -0.03 9.84
C HIS A 496 12.50 -0.87 8.56
N VAL A 497 11.51 -1.77 8.44
CA VAL A 497 11.24 -2.49 7.19
C VAL A 497 10.30 -1.70 6.31
N GLU A 498 10.84 -1.24 5.19
CA GLU A 498 10.09 -0.55 4.15
C GLU A 498 9.46 -1.59 3.20
N THR A 499 8.13 -1.60 3.11
CA THR A 499 7.41 -2.56 2.27
C THR A 499 6.69 -1.86 1.13
N PHE A 500 7.29 -1.86 -0.05
CA PHE A 500 6.62 -1.56 -1.31
C PHE A 500 6.10 -2.87 -1.91
N ARG A 501 4.93 -3.32 -1.46
CA ARG A 501 4.27 -4.50 -2.01
C ARG A 501 3.48 -4.11 -3.25
N PHE A 502 4.11 -4.20 -4.41
CA PHE A 502 3.46 -3.99 -5.70
C PHE A 502 3.56 -5.23 -6.57
#